data_AF-A0A0E9NP98-F1
#
_entry.id   AF-A0A0E9NP98-F1
#
_cell.length_a   1.000
_cell.length_b   1.000
_cell.length_c   1.000
_cell.angle_alpha   90.00
_cell.angle_beta   90.00
_cell.angle_gamma   90.00
#
_symmetry.space_group_name_H-M   'P 1'
#
loop_
_entity.id
_entity.type
_entity.pdbx_description
1 polymer ?
#
loop_
_entity_poly.entity_id
_entity_poly.type
_entity_poly.pdbx_seq_one_letter_code
_entity_poly.pdbx_strand_id
1 'polypeptide(L)'
;MADIAATVSETGAAATPAAAADKGWFSQVTDNPLFGAGFGLMGLGAGLAMARQGAVRAAHMAQRKMLVTLEIPSKDKPYLRFLHCMSLQQKTASAGLGLGRLHHLAVETSYKQHDNGSAPTTFSLVPGPGKYFFRWRDIDSSYQIKRHQDG
;
A
#
# COMPACT_ATOMS: atom_id res chain seq x y z
N MET A 1 -50.56 -29.18 -18.89
CA MET A 1 -49.76 -29.40 -17.66
C MET A 1 -48.55 -30.21 -18.12
N ALA A 2 -47.47 -29.57 -18.60
CA ALA A 2 -46.39 -28.89 -17.83
C ALA A 2 -45.66 -29.94 -16.96
N ASP A 3 -44.35 -30.21 -17.07
CA ASP A 3 -43.15 -29.40 -17.35
C ASP A 3 -42.12 -30.26 -18.14
N ILE A 4 -41.44 -29.83 -19.21
CA ILE A 4 -40.35 -28.86 -19.38
C ILE A 4 -38.98 -29.34 -18.85
N ALA A 5 -37.99 -29.15 -19.72
CA ALA A 5 -36.63 -29.63 -19.74
C ALA A 5 -35.67 -29.03 -18.69
N ALA A 6 -34.62 -29.80 -18.37
CA ALA A 6 -33.24 -29.32 -18.22
C ALA A 6 -32.30 -30.54 -18.31
N THR A 7 -31.77 -30.88 -19.48
CA THR A 7 -30.40 -30.52 -19.93
C THR A 7 -29.38 -30.35 -18.80
N VAL A 8 -28.61 -31.40 -18.52
CA VAL A 8 -27.20 -31.26 -18.14
C VAL A 8 -26.40 -32.24 -18.99
N SER A 9 -25.77 -31.71 -20.03
CA SER A 9 -24.58 -32.31 -20.62
C SER A 9 -23.40 -31.97 -19.70
N GLU A 10 -22.67 -32.98 -19.23
CA GLU A 10 -21.22 -32.86 -19.16
C GLU A 10 -20.61 -34.03 -19.93
N THR A 11 -20.28 -33.70 -21.17
CA THR A 11 -19.33 -34.35 -22.06
C THR A 11 -18.08 -34.77 -21.29
N GLY A 12 -17.72 -36.03 -21.46
CA GLY A 12 -16.55 -36.61 -20.81
C GLY A 12 -15.22 -36.00 -21.25
N ALA A 13 -14.22 -36.25 -20.42
CA ALA A 13 -12.86 -36.49 -20.85
C ALA A 13 -12.36 -37.71 -20.10
N ALA A 14 -12.26 -38.81 -20.85
CA ALA A 14 -11.71 -40.08 -20.45
C ALA A 14 -10.24 -39.95 -20.03
N ALA A 15 -9.83 -40.75 -19.04
CA ALA A 15 -8.51 -41.38 -19.02
C ALA A 15 -8.46 -42.54 -18.01
N THR A 16 -8.91 -43.72 -18.45
CA THR A 16 -8.32 -45.00 -18.04
C THR A 16 -8.17 -45.76 -19.36
N PRO A 17 -6.98 -46.26 -19.75
CA PRO A 17 -6.44 -47.43 -19.06
C PRO A 17 -4.91 -47.58 -18.97
N ALA A 18 -4.54 -48.40 -17.99
CA ALA A 18 -3.40 -49.33 -18.00
C ALA A 18 -1.98 -48.75 -18.17
N ALA A 19 -1.29 -48.62 -17.03
CA ALA A 19 0.10 -49.02 -16.94
C ALA A 19 0.23 -49.91 -15.70
N ALA A 20 0.55 -51.20 -15.92
CA ALA A 20 1.04 -52.07 -14.87
C ALA A 20 2.42 -51.52 -14.45
N ALA A 21 2.41 -50.53 -13.56
CA ALA A 21 3.59 -50.11 -12.85
C ALA A 21 3.84 -51.13 -11.74
N ASP A 22 5.10 -51.53 -11.56
CA ASP A 22 5.56 -52.21 -10.36
C ASP A 22 4.84 -51.62 -9.15
N LYS A 23 4.25 -52.49 -8.32
CA LYS A 23 3.60 -52.09 -7.06
C LYS A 23 4.70 -51.61 -6.12
N GLY A 24 5.22 -50.42 -6.38
CA GLY A 24 6.17 -49.71 -5.57
C GLY A 24 5.49 -49.28 -4.28
N TRP A 25 6.29 -49.06 -3.25
CA TRP A 25 5.88 -48.54 -1.95
C TRP A 25 4.96 -47.29 -2.05
N PHE A 26 5.03 -46.54 -3.15
CA PHE A 26 4.12 -45.44 -3.48
C PHE A 26 2.66 -45.90 -3.64
N SER A 27 2.39 -47.01 -4.35
CA SER A 27 1.04 -47.57 -4.47
C SER A 27 0.47 -48.01 -3.12
N GLN A 28 1.29 -48.61 -2.25
CA GLN A 28 0.85 -49.02 -0.91
C GLN A 28 0.47 -47.83 -0.02
N VAL A 29 1.08 -46.66 -0.24
CA VAL A 29 0.75 -45.42 0.48
C VAL A 29 -0.48 -44.73 -0.13
N THR A 30 -0.65 -44.77 -1.46
CA THR A 30 -1.80 -44.14 -2.13
C THR A 30 -3.08 -44.98 -2.09
N ASP A 31 -2.97 -46.31 -2.02
CA ASP A 31 -4.12 -47.23 -2.00
C ASP A 31 -4.84 -47.25 -0.63
N ASN A 32 -4.26 -46.63 0.41
CA ASN A 32 -4.85 -46.57 1.75
C ASN A 32 -5.64 -45.25 1.96
N PRO A 33 -6.96 -45.32 2.19
CA PRO A 33 -7.83 -44.16 2.32
C PRO A 33 -7.45 -43.24 3.51
N LEU A 34 -6.78 -43.77 4.54
CA LEU A 34 -6.32 -42.97 5.68
C LEU A 34 -5.23 -41.97 5.28
N PHE A 35 -4.38 -42.31 4.31
CA PHE A 35 -3.32 -41.43 3.82
C PHE A 35 -3.81 -40.43 2.77
N GLY A 36 -4.85 -40.79 1.99
CA GLY A 36 -5.49 -39.86 1.05
C GLY A 36 -6.12 -38.64 1.73
N ALA A 37 -6.75 -38.84 2.90
CA ALA A 37 -7.30 -37.74 3.70
C ALA A 37 -6.22 -36.78 4.24
N GLY A 38 -5.06 -37.31 4.66
CA GLY A 38 -3.91 -36.51 5.12
C GLY A 38 -3.24 -35.73 4.00
N PHE A 39 -3.10 -36.34 2.82
CA PHE A 39 -2.54 -35.68 1.64
C PHE A 39 -3.43 -34.53 1.14
N GLY A 40 -4.76 -34.68 1.23
CA GLY A 40 -5.70 -33.61 0.92
C GLY A 40 -5.54 -32.39 1.83
N LEU A 41 -5.41 -32.61 3.14
CA LEU A 41 -5.20 -31.53 4.11
C LEU A 41 -3.82 -30.88 3.95
N MET A 42 -2.78 -31.67 3.68
CA MET A 42 -1.44 -31.16 3.39
C MET A 42 -1.39 -30.37 2.08
N GLY A 43 -2.08 -30.82 1.04
CA GLY A 43 -2.23 -30.10 -0.22
C GLY A 43 -2.98 -28.78 -0.06
N LEU A 44 -4.09 -28.78 0.68
CA LEU A 44 -4.84 -27.56 1.00
C LEU A 44 -3.99 -26.59 1.83
N GLY A 45 -3.26 -27.10 2.83
CA GLY A 45 -2.36 -26.32 3.67
C GLY A 45 -1.20 -25.71 2.88
N ALA A 46 -0.54 -26.49 2.03
CA ALA A 46 0.53 -26.03 1.16
C ALA A 46 0.02 -25.00 0.14
N GLY A 47 -1.15 -25.24 -0.45
CA GLY A 47 -1.81 -24.32 -1.37
C GLY A 47 -2.16 -22.99 -0.71
N LEU A 48 -2.76 -23.01 0.48
CA LEU A 48 -3.10 -21.80 1.23
C LEU A 48 -1.84 -21.04 1.68
N ALA A 49 -0.79 -21.76 2.10
CA ALA A 49 0.50 -21.16 2.43
C ALA A 49 1.15 -20.48 1.21
N MET A 50 1.15 -21.13 0.05
CA MET A 50 1.64 -20.52 -1.19
C MET A 50 0.80 -19.32 -1.61
N ALA A 51 -0.53 -19.39 -1.53
CA ALA A 51 -1.42 -18.29 -1.84
C ALA A 51 -1.16 -17.08 -0.94
N ARG A 52 -1.01 -17.31 0.38
CA ARG A 52 -0.66 -16.26 1.35
C ARG A 52 0.66 -15.60 1.00
N GLN A 53 1.69 -16.39 0.72
CA GLN A 53 3.03 -15.88 0.40
C GLN A 53 3.03 -15.10 -0.92
N GLY A 54 2.28 -15.59 -1.92
CA GLY A 54 2.05 -14.91 -3.19
C GLY A 54 1.36 -13.57 -3.00
N ALA A 55 0.30 -13.52 -2.18
CA ALA A 55 -0.44 -12.30 -1.89
C ALA A 55 0.45 -11.24 -1.21
N VAL A 56 1.27 -11.61 -0.22
CA VAL A 56 2.20 -10.67 0.45
C VAL A 56 3.24 -10.14 -0.53
N ARG A 57 3.82 -11.02 -1.37
CA ARG A 57 4.82 -10.62 -2.37
C ARG A 57 4.21 -9.72 -3.45
N ALA A 58 2.99 -10.02 -3.88
CA ALA A 58 2.23 -9.19 -4.82
C ALA A 58 1.91 -7.83 -4.21
N ALA A 59 1.47 -7.77 -2.96
CA ALA A 59 1.22 -6.51 -2.24
C ALA A 59 2.48 -5.66 -2.14
N HIS A 60 3.63 -6.25 -1.81
CA HIS A 60 4.91 -5.53 -1.80
C HIS A 60 5.33 -5.02 -3.18
N MET A 61 5.09 -5.80 -4.24
CA MET A 61 5.40 -5.35 -5.60
C MET A 61 4.46 -4.24 -6.06
N ALA A 62 3.18 -4.32 -5.69
CA ALA A 62 2.20 -3.25 -5.92
C ALA A 62 2.62 -1.97 -5.19
N GLN A 63 3.02 -2.05 -3.91
CA GLN A 63 3.56 -0.91 -3.16
C GLN A 63 4.73 -0.23 -3.89
N ARG A 64 5.68 -1.00 -4.44
CA ARG A 64 6.84 -0.45 -5.16
C ARG A 64 6.48 0.22 -6.49
N LYS A 65 5.42 -0.22 -7.16
CA LYS A 65 5.03 0.29 -8.49
C LYS A 65 3.96 1.39 -8.42
N MET A 66 3.13 1.39 -7.39
CA MET A 66 2.04 2.37 -7.23
C MET A 66 2.43 3.57 -6.38
N LEU A 67 3.47 3.46 -5.53
CA LEU A 67 3.94 4.58 -4.71
C LEU A 67 5.12 5.25 -5.40
N VAL A 68 4.94 6.52 -5.77
CA VAL A 68 6.02 7.39 -6.23
C VAL A 68 6.55 8.16 -5.04
N THR A 69 7.86 8.09 -4.82
CA THR A 69 8.55 8.93 -3.83
C THR A 69 9.12 10.13 -4.55
N LEU A 70 8.64 11.32 -4.21
CA LEU A 70 9.21 12.58 -4.68
C LEU A 70 10.09 13.14 -3.55
N GLU A 71 11.40 13.15 -3.77
CA GLU A 71 12.35 13.81 -2.88
C GLU A 71 12.63 15.22 -3.40
N ILE A 72 12.40 16.23 -2.56
CA ILE A 72 12.68 17.63 -2.87
C ILE A 72 13.86 18.05 -2.00
N PRO A 73 15.04 18.33 -2.58
CA PRO A 73 16.21 18.72 -1.80
C PRO A 73 16.02 20.12 -1.20
N SER A 74 16.59 20.36 -0.02
CA SER A 74 16.45 21.62 0.72
C SER A 74 17.14 22.81 0.06
N LYS A 75 18.17 22.56 -0.76
CA LYS A 75 18.92 23.59 -1.49
C LYS A 75 18.16 24.18 -2.68
N ASP A 76 17.09 23.52 -3.12
CA ASP A 76 16.34 23.95 -4.29
C ASP A 76 15.31 25.04 -3.95
N LYS A 77 15.20 26.03 -4.83
CA LYS A 77 14.20 27.12 -4.77
C LYS A 77 12.75 26.67 -4.52
N PRO A 78 12.22 25.57 -5.10
CA PRO A 78 10.88 25.07 -4.80
C PRO A 78 10.62 24.72 -3.33
N TYR A 79 11.66 24.43 -2.54
CA TYR A 79 11.50 24.01 -1.14
C TYR A 79 10.71 25.03 -0.30
N LEU A 80 11.13 26.29 -0.34
CA LEU A 80 10.46 27.37 0.41
C LEU A 80 9.02 27.60 -0.07
N ARG A 81 8.79 27.51 -1.39
CA ARG A 81 7.45 27.67 -1.97
C ARG A 81 6.51 26.53 -1.56
N PHE A 82 7.01 25.30 -1.51
CA PHE A 82 6.27 24.12 -1.08
C PHE A 82 5.83 24.24 0.38
N LEU A 83 6.74 24.66 1.26
CA LEU A 83 6.48 24.90 2.67
C LEU A 83 5.39 25.97 2.88
N HIS A 84 5.43 27.06 2.11
CA HIS A 84 4.40 28.08 2.14
C HIS A 84 3.05 27.58 1.60
N CYS A 85 3.03 26.82 0.51
CA CYS A 85 1.79 26.19 0.01
C CYS A 85 1.17 25.24 1.05
N MET A 86 1.99 24.46 1.78
CA MET A 86 1.49 23.60 2.85
C MET A 86 0.90 24.38 4.01
N SER A 87 1.55 25.46 4.46
CA SER A 87 1.00 26.26 5.56
C SER A 87 -0.34 26.91 5.21
N LEU A 88 -0.55 27.27 3.93
CA LEU A 88 -1.84 27.72 3.41
C LEU A 88 -2.88 26.58 3.36
N GLN A 89 -2.48 25.42 2.83
CA GLN A 89 -3.34 24.22 2.76
C GLN A 89 -3.86 23.82 4.14
N GLN A 90 -3.02 23.90 5.17
CA GLN A 90 -3.37 23.57 6.55
C GLN A 90 -4.46 24.49 7.10
N LYS A 91 -4.37 25.78 6.82
CA LYS A 91 -5.39 26.76 7.24
C LYS A 91 -6.75 26.38 6.64
N THR A 92 -6.78 26.00 5.36
CA THR A 92 -8.00 25.55 4.67
C THR A 92 -8.47 24.17 5.16
N ALA A 93 -7.56 23.21 5.37
CA ALA A 93 -7.88 21.86 5.85
C ALA A 93 -8.35 21.84 7.32
N SER A 94 -7.93 22.81 8.13
CA SER A 94 -8.48 23.00 9.48
C SER A 94 -9.90 23.56 9.48
N ALA A 95 -10.31 24.22 8.40
CA ALA A 95 -11.66 24.77 8.23
C ALA A 95 -12.67 23.75 7.67
N GLY A 96 -12.19 22.70 6.99
CA GLY A 96 -13.02 21.62 6.44
C GLY A 96 -12.62 20.24 6.95
N LEU A 97 -13.54 19.57 7.64
CA LEU A 97 -13.48 18.13 7.98
C LEU A 97 -12.23 17.66 8.75
N GLY A 98 -11.56 18.52 9.53
CA GLY A 98 -10.74 18.20 10.72
C GLY A 98 -9.55 17.24 10.59
N LEU A 99 -9.32 16.61 9.44
CA LEU A 99 -8.42 15.46 9.24
C LEU A 99 -7.00 15.84 8.77
N GLY A 100 -6.66 17.13 8.76
CA GLY A 100 -5.41 17.65 8.20
C GLY A 100 -4.56 18.52 9.14
N ARG A 101 -4.75 18.44 10.47
CA ARG A 101 -3.93 19.20 11.42
C ARG A 101 -2.53 18.57 11.54
N LEU A 102 -1.49 19.33 11.20
CA LEU A 102 -0.11 18.93 11.52
C LEU A 102 0.19 19.28 12.97
N HIS A 103 0.77 18.34 13.71
CA HIS A 103 1.12 18.48 15.12
C HIS A 103 2.54 19.04 15.36
N HIS A 104 3.40 19.03 14.33
CA HIS A 104 4.77 19.53 14.41
C HIS A 104 4.94 20.76 13.52
N LEU A 105 5.20 21.91 14.14
CA LEU A 105 5.35 23.20 13.47
C LEU A 105 6.72 23.77 13.85
N ALA A 106 7.47 24.23 12.86
CA ALA A 106 8.68 25.01 12.98
C ALA A 106 8.39 26.48 12.68
N VAL A 107 9.17 27.38 13.28
CA VAL A 107 9.04 28.82 13.07
C VAL A 107 10.06 29.27 12.04
N GLU A 108 9.60 29.88 10.96
CA GLU A 108 10.43 30.62 10.02
C GLU A 108 10.36 32.11 10.38
N THR A 109 11.52 32.71 10.66
CA THR A 109 11.64 34.13 11.00
C THR A 109 12.31 34.86 9.86
N SER A 110 11.60 35.77 9.21
CA SER A 110 12.16 36.65 8.18
C SER A 110 12.54 37.98 8.81
N TYR A 111 13.84 38.24 8.92
CA TYR A 111 14.38 39.52 9.37
C TYR A 111 14.80 40.35 8.15
N LYS A 112 14.15 41.48 7.91
CA LYS A 112 14.53 42.42 6.85
C LYS A 112 14.89 43.76 7.47
N GLN A 113 16.18 43.99 7.68
CA GLN A 113 16.69 45.29 8.11
C GLN A 113 16.66 46.26 6.94
N HIS A 114 15.87 47.33 7.07
CA HIS A 114 15.88 48.42 6.10
C HIS A 114 16.92 49.47 6.50
N ASP A 115 17.45 50.20 5.52
CA ASP A 115 18.48 51.23 5.70
C ASP A 115 18.05 52.39 6.63
N ASN A 116 16.74 52.49 6.92
CA ASN A 116 16.16 53.45 7.85
C ASN A 116 16.23 53.01 9.33
N GLY A 117 16.90 51.89 9.64
CA GLY A 117 17.04 51.35 10.99
C GLY A 117 15.82 50.57 11.49
N SER A 118 14.73 50.49 10.71
CA SER A 118 13.58 49.64 11.03
C SER A 118 13.83 48.21 10.56
N ALA A 119 13.51 47.23 11.43
CA ALA A 119 13.70 45.82 11.14
C ALA A 119 12.39 45.04 11.36
N PRO A 120 11.45 45.09 10.40
CA PRO A 120 10.28 44.24 10.45
C PRO A 120 10.69 42.76 10.53
N THR A 121 10.23 42.11 11.60
CA THR A 121 10.45 40.68 11.84
C THR A 121 9.11 39.98 11.65
N THR A 122 9.01 39.12 10.63
CA THR A 122 7.78 38.35 10.35
C THR A 122 7.99 36.90 10.74
N PHE A 123 7.05 36.35 11.51
CA PHE A 123 7.04 34.95 11.93
C PHE A 123 6.00 34.17 11.12
N SER A 124 6.44 33.11 10.46
CA SER A 124 5.57 32.18 9.74
C SER A 124 5.72 30.79 10.34
N LEU A 125 4.60 30.08 10.54
CA LEU A 125 4.63 28.69 10.96
C LEU A 125 4.66 27.78 9.73
N VAL A 126 5.62 26.87 9.74
CA VAL A 126 5.94 25.97 8.65
C VAL A 126 5.98 24.54 9.21
N PRO A 127 5.65 23.49 8.44
CA PRO A 127 5.79 22.11 8.91
C PRO A 127 7.23 21.81 9.40
N GLY A 128 7.34 21.32 10.65
CA GLY A 128 8.62 20.92 11.24
C GLY A 128 9.19 19.62 10.67
N PRO A 129 10.32 19.10 11.17
CA PRO A 129 10.77 17.74 10.85
C PRO A 129 9.78 16.71 11.43
N GLY A 130 9.36 15.73 10.62
CA GLY A 130 8.35 14.76 11.02
C GLY A 130 7.72 13.97 9.86
N LYS A 131 6.82 13.04 10.20
CA LYS A 131 5.99 12.31 9.23
C LYS A 131 4.61 12.95 9.20
N TYR A 132 4.15 13.33 8.02
CA TYR A 132 2.84 13.96 7.85
C TYR A 132 2.01 13.21 6.82
N PHE A 133 0.71 13.10 7.09
CA PHE A 133 -0.28 12.60 6.16
C PHE A 133 -1.18 13.76 5.77
N PHE A 134 -1.33 13.99 4.48
CA PHE A 134 -2.31 14.95 3.99
C PHE A 134 -3.14 14.33 2.86
N ARG A 135 -4.40 14.72 2.79
CA ARG A 135 -5.30 14.40 1.69
C ARG A 135 -5.38 15.62 0.78
N TRP A 136 -5.11 15.44 -0.51
CA TRP A 136 -5.25 16.51 -1.49
C TRP A 136 -6.59 16.33 -2.22
N ARG A 137 -7.45 17.36 -2.14
CA ARG A 137 -8.75 17.58 -2.82
C ARG A 137 -9.37 16.36 -3.53
N ASP A 138 -10.49 15.84 -3.01
CA ASP A 138 -11.42 14.83 -3.56
C ASP A 138 -10.86 13.56 -4.24
N ILE A 139 -9.55 13.42 -4.30
CA ILE A 139 -8.86 12.22 -4.74
C ILE A 139 -8.58 11.43 -3.47
N ASP A 140 -9.02 10.17 -3.42
CA ASP A 140 -8.85 9.28 -2.27
C ASP A 140 -7.38 8.82 -2.06
N SER A 141 -6.43 9.59 -2.59
CA SER A 141 -5.00 9.39 -2.46
C SER A 141 -4.48 10.14 -1.24
N SER A 142 -3.91 9.37 -0.30
CA SER A 142 -3.21 9.91 0.85
C SER A 142 -1.72 10.06 0.53
N TYR A 143 -1.14 11.21 0.87
CA TYR A 143 0.26 11.51 0.63
C TYR A 143 1.03 11.44 1.95
N GLN A 144 2.13 10.68 1.98
CA GLN A 144 3.05 10.63 3.11
C GLN A 144 4.28 11.49 2.82
N ILE A 145 4.54 12.48 3.67
CA ILE A 145 5.75 13.30 3.62
C ILE A 145 6.65 12.88 4.78
N LYS A 146 7.94 12.71 4.51
CA LYS A 146 8.97 12.54 5.54
C LYS A 146 10.04 13.60 5.31
N ARG A 147 10.34 14.38 6.34
CA ARG A 147 11.45 15.32 6.33
C ARG A 147 12.60 14.73 7.15
N HIS A 148 13.70 14.38 6.47
CA HIS A 148 14.97 14.03 7.12
C HIS A 148 15.77 15.32 7.36
N GLN A 149 16.50 15.39 8.47
CA GLN A 149 17.44 16.47 8.76
C GLN A 149 18.80 15.80 8.91
N ASP A 150 19.69 16.04 7.95
CA ASP A 150 21.08 15.63 8.08
C ASP A 150 21.75 16.60 9.06
N GLY A 151 22.25 16.06 10.17
CA GLY A 151 22.92 16.81 11.23
C GLY A 151 24.35 17.18 10.88
#